data_AF-A0A482EB35-F1
#
_entry.id   AF-A0A482EB35-F1
#
_cell.length_a   1.000
_cell.length_b   1.000
_cell.length_c   1.000
_cell.angle_alpha   90.00
_cell.angle_beta   90.00
_cell.angle_gamma   90.00
#
_symmetry.space_group_name_H-M   'P 1'
#
loop_
_entity.id
_entity.type
_entity.pdbx_description
1 polymer ?
#
loop_
_entity_poly.entity_id
_entity_poly.type
_entity_poly.pdbx_seq_one_letter_code
_entity_poly.pdbx_strand_id
1 'polypeptide(L)'
;MLRVNGSCQIGGVSRLKYSLIGFVRNYIGKILYKQINKAIFYSTVNKTREFTINPWFLTGFSDAESCFSIKINKDQNYSTGWAVGLVFHIGLHKKDLALLESIKKFLGVGKIYYVEDMIFYRVQSIKDLEIIINHFDNYSLITQKHSDCLLRWLLI
;
A
#
# COMPACT_ATOMS: atom_id res chain seq x y z
N MET A 1 -5.12 13.13 -7.12
CA MET A 1 -4.38 13.60 -8.31
C MET A 1 -4.46 15.11 -8.36
N LEU A 2 -3.37 15.84 -8.07
CA LEU A 2 -3.10 17.16 -8.64
C LEU A 2 -1.59 17.42 -8.52
N ARG A 3 -0.96 17.49 -9.68
CA ARG A 3 0.45 17.72 -9.91
C ARG A 3 0.67 19.23 -9.95
N VAL A 4 1.41 19.80 -9.01
CA VAL A 4 1.78 21.22 -9.07
C VAL A 4 3.13 21.31 -9.76
N ASN A 5 3.08 21.52 -11.07
CA ASN A 5 4.20 22.08 -11.83
C ASN A 5 4.28 23.58 -11.48
N GLY A 6 5.45 24.05 -11.08
CA GLY A 6 5.71 25.46 -10.84
C GLY A 6 7.20 25.73 -10.91
N SER A 7 7.72 25.87 -12.13
CA SER A 7 9.05 26.42 -12.39
C SER A 7 9.01 27.93 -12.26
N CYS A 8 10.03 28.54 -11.65
CA CYS A 8 10.65 29.75 -12.19
C CYS A 8 12.06 29.93 -11.59
N GLN A 9 13.10 29.75 -12.42
CA GLN A 9 14.39 30.42 -12.24
C GLN A 9 14.35 31.64 -13.17
N ILE A 10 14.88 32.80 -12.78
CA ILE A 10 16.24 33.23 -13.09
C ILE A 10 16.54 34.47 -12.23
N GLY A 11 17.75 34.55 -11.66
CA GLY A 11 18.29 35.80 -11.09
C GLY A 11 18.39 35.86 -9.56
N GLY A 12 19.17 34.94 -8.98
CA GLY A 12 19.92 35.09 -7.73
C GLY A 12 19.25 35.75 -6.52
N VAL A 13 18.78 34.91 -5.59
CA VAL A 13 18.29 35.21 -4.21
C VAL A 13 16.80 35.55 -4.11
N SER A 14 16.04 34.65 -3.45
CA SER A 14 14.72 34.98 -2.89
C SER A 14 14.50 34.25 -1.58
N ARG A 15 14.23 35.05 -0.56
CA ARG A 15 14.08 34.71 0.87
C ARG A 15 12.93 33.73 1.12
N LEU A 16 13.16 32.76 2.01
CA LEU A 16 12.10 31.94 2.60
C LEU A 16 11.24 32.81 3.54
N LYS A 17 9.95 32.96 3.23
CA LYS A 17 8.95 33.43 4.20
C LYS A 17 8.56 32.24 5.09
N TYR A 18 8.89 32.32 6.37
CA TYR A 18 8.39 31.43 7.41
C TYR A 18 7.33 32.17 8.23
N SER A 19 6.27 31.48 8.63
CA SER A 19 5.39 31.92 9.71
C SER A 19 5.50 30.91 10.85
N LEU A 20 5.93 31.37 12.02
CA LEU A 20 6.15 30.60 13.24
C LEU A 20 4.89 30.61 14.10
N ILE A 21 4.31 29.43 14.35
CA ILE A 21 3.39 29.12 15.46
C ILE A 21 3.60 27.61 15.71
N GLY A 22 3.97 27.02 16.85
CA GLY A 22 4.30 27.43 18.21
C GLY A 22 4.36 26.10 19.02
N PHE A 23 5.11 26.08 20.13
CA PHE A 23 5.14 25.03 21.17
C PHE A 23 6.08 23.79 21.03
N VAL A 24 7.37 24.04 21.28
CA VAL A 24 8.31 23.31 22.17
C VAL A 24 8.19 21.77 22.32
N ARG A 25 9.13 21.03 21.71
CA ARG A 25 9.94 19.93 22.31
C ARG A 25 11.22 19.60 21.48
N ASN A 26 12.00 20.60 21.07
CA ASN A 26 13.13 20.41 20.13
C ASN A 26 14.54 20.62 20.72
N TYR A 27 14.80 20.10 21.93
CA TYR A 27 16.18 20.05 22.46
C TYR A 27 16.78 18.65 22.49
N ILE A 28 15.97 17.59 22.59
CA ILE A 28 16.46 16.18 22.56
C ILE A 28 16.86 15.78 21.13
N GLY A 29 16.06 16.17 20.13
CA GLY A 29 16.35 15.86 18.72
C GLY A 29 17.63 16.50 18.20
N LYS A 30 18.07 17.63 18.78
CA LYS A 30 19.27 18.36 18.35
C LYS A 30 20.60 17.68 18.75
N ILE A 31 20.62 16.82 19.76
CA ILE A 31 21.85 16.11 20.14
C ILE A 31 22.00 14.82 19.32
N LEU A 32 20.88 14.15 19.01
CA LEU A 32 20.87 12.88 18.27
C LEU A 32 21.20 13.02 16.77
N TYR A 33 20.72 14.06 16.07
CA TYR A 33 20.97 14.18 14.61
C TYR A 33 22.46 14.35 14.26
N LYS A 34 23.26 14.93 15.17
CA LYS A 34 24.71 15.09 14.95
C LYS A 34 25.48 13.77 15.05
N GLN A 35 24.98 12.79 15.82
CA GLN A 35 25.60 11.47 15.92
C GLN A 35 25.20 10.55 14.76
N ILE A 36 23.97 10.69 14.24
CA ILE A 36 23.42 9.84 13.16
C ILE A 36 24.12 10.09 11.82
N ASN A 37 24.53 11.33 11.52
CA ASN A 37 25.18 11.67 10.25
C ASN A 37 26.57 11.03 10.06
N LYS A 38 27.18 10.46 11.11
CA LYS A 38 28.50 9.82 11.02
C LYS A 38 28.42 8.32 10.64
N ALA A 39 27.22 7.74 10.55
CA ALA A 39 27.04 6.30 10.36
C ALA A 39 26.03 5.92 9.27
N ILE A 40 25.83 6.75 8.24
CA ILE A 40 25.19 6.28 7.01
C ILE A 40 26.29 5.74 6.09
N PHE A 41 26.73 4.51 6.37
CA PHE A 41 27.45 3.71 5.40
C PHE A 41 26.47 3.37 4.28
N TYR A 42 26.59 4.01 3.11
CA TYR A 42 26.03 3.46 1.88
C TYR A 42 26.83 2.21 1.56
N SER A 43 26.38 1.08 2.08
CA SER A 43 26.94 -0.21 1.68
C SER A 43 26.55 -0.43 0.22
N THR A 44 27.52 -0.35 -0.69
CA THR A 44 27.38 -0.81 -2.07
C THR A 44 27.23 -2.33 -2.04
N VAL A 45 26.04 -2.82 -1.73
CA VAL A 45 25.76 -4.26 -1.64
C VAL A 45 25.35 -4.74 -3.03
N ASN A 46 26.34 -5.15 -3.82
CA ASN A 46 26.14 -6.07 -4.94
C ASN A 46 25.80 -7.46 -4.38
N LYS A 47 24.54 -7.66 -4.02
CA LYS A 47 24.00 -8.98 -3.68
C LYS A 47 22.58 -9.00 -4.19
N THR A 48 22.29 -9.88 -5.16
CA THR A 48 20.95 -10.29 -5.58
C THR A 48 20.24 -10.95 -4.39
N ARG A 49 19.96 -10.17 -3.35
CA ARG A 49 19.08 -10.58 -2.26
C ARG A 49 17.70 -10.55 -2.87
N GLU A 50 17.03 -11.69 -2.87
CA GLU A 50 15.59 -11.70 -3.08
C GLU A 50 14.98 -10.65 -2.15
N PHE A 51 14.33 -9.64 -2.74
CA PHE A 51 13.70 -8.58 -1.98
C PHE A 51 12.46 -9.18 -1.30
N THR A 52 12.65 -9.74 -0.12
CA THR A 52 11.54 -10.23 0.71
C THR A 52 10.82 -9.03 1.28
N ILE A 53 9.57 -8.82 0.86
CA ILE A 53 8.71 -7.77 1.43
C ILE A 53 8.53 -8.05 2.93
N ASN A 54 8.67 -7.01 3.75
CA ASN A 54 8.34 -7.11 5.17
C ASN A 54 6.81 -7.25 5.32
N PRO A 55 6.29 -8.22 6.09
CA PRO A 55 4.85 -8.37 6.29
C PRO A 55 4.18 -7.08 6.80
N TRP A 56 4.80 -6.36 7.75
CA TRP A 56 4.27 -5.08 8.23
C TRP A 56 4.23 -3.99 7.17
N PHE A 57 5.16 -4.03 6.20
CA PHE A 57 5.11 -3.13 5.06
C PHE A 57 3.89 -3.44 4.19
N LEU A 58 3.62 -4.72 3.92
CA LEU A 58 2.43 -5.11 3.16
C LEU A 58 1.15 -4.69 3.87
N THR A 59 1.07 -4.87 5.19
CA THR A 59 -0.08 -4.42 5.99
C THR A 59 -0.28 -2.92 5.87
N GLY A 60 0.75 -2.11 6.15
CA GLY A 60 0.65 -0.65 6.08
C GLY A 60 0.36 -0.14 4.67
N PHE A 61 0.95 -0.77 3.65
CA PHE A 61 0.70 -0.44 2.25
C PHE A 61 -0.74 -0.78 1.85
N SER A 62 -1.24 -1.93 2.28
CA SER A 62 -2.62 -2.33 2.06
C SER A 62 -3.58 -1.38 2.78
N ASP A 63 -3.23 -0.93 3.99
CA ASP A 63 -4.02 0.02 4.75
C ASP A 63 -4.19 1.36 4.00
N ALA A 64 -3.19 1.78 3.21
CA ALA A 64 -3.28 2.95 2.36
C ALA A 64 -4.02 2.68 1.03
N GLU A 65 -3.57 1.70 0.24
CA GLU A 65 -3.93 1.57 -1.19
C GLU A 65 -4.90 0.42 -1.51
N SER A 66 -5.11 -0.53 -0.59
CA SER A 66 -5.99 -1.67 -0.87
C SER A 66 -7.47 -1.37 -0.71
N CYS A 67 -8.30 -2.17 -1.38
CA CYS A 67 -9.75 -2.09 -1.33
C CYS A 67 -10.40 -3.49 -1.34
N PHE A 68 -11.38 -3.68 -0.44
CA PHE A 68 -12.21 -4.88 -0.35
C PHE A 68 -13.59 -4.58 -0.97
N SER A 69 -13.94 -5.19 -2.11
CA SER A 69 -15.23 -4.99 -2.81
C SER A 69 -16.06 -6.28 -2.95
N ILE A 70 -17.39 -6.19 -2.91
CA ILE A 70 -18.30 -7.32 -3.15
C ILE A 70 -18.71 -7.23 -4.61
N LYS A 71 -18.55 -8.31 -5.34
CA LYS A 71 -19.07 -8.47 -6.68
C LYS A 71 -20.37 -9.25 -6.60
N ILE A 72 -21.47 -8.63 -7.01
CA ILE A 72 -22.78 -9.26 -7.11
C ILE A 72 -23.11 -9.36 -8.59
N ASN A 73 -23.23 -10.58 -9.11
CA ASN A 73 -23.61 -10.83 -10.49
C ASN A 73 -24.91 -11.64 -10.52
N LYS A 74 -25.72 -11.43 -11.56
CA LYS A 74 -26.84 -12.32 -11.84
C LYS A 74 -26.30 -13.63 -12.41
N ASP A 75 -26.70 -14.74 -11.81
CA ASP A 75 -26.30 -16.07 -12.25
C ASP A 75 -27.45 -17.05 -11.98
N GLN A 76 -28.01 -17.58 -13.05
CA GLN A 76 -29.18 -18.46 -13.02
C GLN A 76 -28.84 -19.86 -12.49
N ASN A 77 -27.56 -20.20 -12.33
CA ASN A 77 -27.14 -21.48 -11.77
C ASN A 77 -27.36 -21.57 -10.25
N TYR A 78 -27.55 -20.44 -9.57
CA TYR A 78 -27.83 -20.40 -8.14
C TYR A 78 -29.34 -20.35 -7.89
N SER A 79 -29.81 -21.01 -6.83
CA SER A 79 -31.22 -21.01 -6.43
C SER A 79 -31.79 -19.61 -6.16
N THR A 80 -30.92 -18.68 -5.75
CA THR A 80 -31.25 -17.27 -5.52
C THR A 80 -31.24 -16.44 -6.81
N GLY A 81 -30.66 -16.94 -7.90
CA GLY A 81 -30.42 -16.20 -9.14
C GLY A 81 -29.25 -15.21 -9.09
N TRP A 82 -28.48 -15.19 -8.00
CA TRP A 82 -27.37 -14.26 -7.78
C TRP A 82 -26.11 -14.97 -7.30
N ALA A 83 -24.97 -14.63 -7.91
CA ALA A 83 -23.65 -15.00 -7.46
C ALA A 83 -23.00 -13.83 -6.72
N VAL A 84 -22.63 -14.06 -5.46
CA VAL A 84 -21.91 -13.09 -4.63
C VAL A 84 -20.48 -13.56 -4.47
N GLY A 85 -19.52 -12.67 -4.72
CA GLY A 85 -18.09 -12.96 -4.59
C GLY A 85 -17.35 -11.82 -3.94
N LEU A 86 -16.39 -12.15 -3.07
CA LEU A 86 -15.53 -11.16 -2.43
C LEU A 86 -14.28 -10.92 -3.27
N VAL A 87 -13.83 -9.67 -3.25
CA VAL A 87 -12.72 -9.23 -4.05
C VAL A 87 -11.80 -8.36 -3.20
N PHE A 88 -10.53 -8.75 -3.13
CA PHE A 88 -9.45 -7.90 -2.67
C PHE A 88 -8.71 -7.34 -3.88
N HIS A 89 -8.45 -6.03 -3.91
CA HIS A 89 -7.64 -5.45 -4.97
C HIS A 89 -6.82 -4.25 -4.51
N ILE A 90 -5.70 -4.02 -5.20
CA ILE A 90 -4.82 -2.86 -5.05
C ILE A 90 -4.65 -2.27 -6.45
N GLY A 91 -5.05 -1.02 -6.64
CA GLY A 91 -4.93 -0.29 -7.90
C GLY A 91 -3.81 0.74 -7.84
N LEU A 92 -2.84 0.67 -8.76
CA LEU A 92 -1.74 1.61 -8.86
C LEU A 92 -1.54 2.09 -10.30
N HIS A 93 -0.71 3.10 -10.49
CA HIS A 93 -0.30 3.52 -11.83
C HIS A 93 0.70 2.51 -12.42
N LYS A 94 0.72 2.33 -13.74
CA LYS A 94 1.58 1.36 -14.45
C LYS A 94 3.09 1.45 -14.17
N LYS A 95 3.54 2.58 -13.60
CA LYS A 95 4.95 2.82 -13.23
C LYS A 95 5.38 1.94 -12.07
N ASP A 96 4.44 1.56 -11.21
CA ASP A 96 4.69 0.82 -9.97
C ASP A 96 4.42 -0.69 -10.15
N LEU A 97 4.53 -1.19 -11.39
CA LEU A 97 4.31 -2.60 -11.72
C LEU A 97 5.20 -3.54 -10.91
N ALA A 98 6.48 -3.18 -10.78
CA ALA A 98 7.45 -3.96 -10.02
C ALA A 98 7.03 -4.15 -8.55
N LEU A 99 6.32 -3.17 -7.97
CA LEU A 99 5.79 -3.27 -6.61
C LEU A 99 4.66 -4.29 -6.53
N LEU A 100 3.69 -4.24 -7.46
CA LEU A 100 2.59 -5.22 -7.51
C LEU A 100 3.09 -6.63 -7.78
N GLU A 101 4.11 -6.80 -8.64
CA GLU A 101 4.74 -8.09 -8.88
C GLU A 101 5.42 -8.63 -7.64
N SER A 102 6.10 -7.77 -6.88
CA SER A 102 6.72 -8.13 -5.61
C SER A 102 5.68 -8.56 -4.57
N ILE A 103 4.57 -7.82 -4.45
CA ILE A 103 3.45 -8.16 -3.55
C ILE A 103 2.82 -9.49 -3.95
N LYS A 104 2.58 -9.71 -5.25
CA LYS A 104 2.08 -10.98 -5.78
C LYS A 104 3.04 -12.12 -5.46
N LYS A 105 4.35 -11.94 -5.61
CA LYS A 105 5.36 -12.95 -5.27
C LYS A 105 5.36 -13.25 -3.76
N PHE A 106 5.20 -12.24 -2.92
CA PHE A 106 5.15 -12.39 -1.46
C PHE A 106 3.92 -13.17 -1.00
N LEU A 107 2.74 -12.84 -1.53
CA LEU A 107 1.48 -13.50 -1.17
C LEU A 107 1.31 -14.86 -1.86
N GLY A 108 2.00 -15.09 -2.98
CA GLY A 108 1.90 -16.31 -3.77
C GLY A 108 0.58 -16.50 -4.53
N VAL A 109 -0.37 -15.56 -4.39
CA VAL A 109 -1.72 -15.64 -4.97
C VAL A 109 -2.10 -14.39 -5.75
N GLY A 110 -3.21 -14.45 -6.48
CA GLY A 110 -3.79 -13.31 -7.18
C GLY A 110 -3.26 -13.10 -8.61
N LYS A 111 -3.90 -12.16 -9.31
CA LYS A 111 -3.62 -11.82 -10.71
C LYS A 111 -3.47 -10.32 -10.88
N ILE A 112 -2.64 -9.91 -11.84
CA ILE A 112 -2.45 -8.50 -12.21
C ILE A 112 -3.21 -8.24 -13.50
N TYR A 113 -4.01 -7.18 -13.52
CA TYR A 113 -4.80 -6.74 -14.66
C TYR A 113 -4.32 -5.35 -15.08
N TYR A 114 -4.29 -5.11 -16.39
CA TYR A 114 -3.86 -3.85 -16.99
C TYR A 114 -5.08 -3.13 -17.55
N VAL A 115 -5.26 -1.87 -17.16
CA VAL A 115 -6.34 -1.01 -17.64
C VAL A 115 -5.75 0.35 -17.96
N GLU A 116 -5.51 0.60 -19.24
CA GLU A 116 -4.91 1.84 -19.75
C GLU A 116 -3.60 2.21 -19.03
N ASP A 117 -3.61 3.25 -18.19
CA ASP A 117 -2.47 3.74 -17.41
C ASP A 117 -2.41 3.17 -15.97
N MET A 118 -3.40 2.35 -15.60
CA MET A 118 -3.53 1.75 -14.29
C MET A 118 -3.31 0.23 -14.34
N ILE A 119 -2.84 -0.29 -13.22
CA ILE A 119 -2.61 -1.71 -12.99
C ILE A 119 -3.30 -2.11 -11.70
N PHE A 120 -3.93 -3.29 -11.71
CA PHE A 120 -4.72 -3.78 -10.60
C PHE A 120 -4.25 -5.16 -10.19
N TYR A 121 -3.70 -5.30 -8.99
CA TYR A 121 -3.54 -6.60 -8.35
C TYR A 121 -4.89 -6.99 -7.75
N ARG A 122 -5.41 -8.17 -8.08
CA ARG A 122 -6.75 -8.61 -7.68
C ARG A 122 -6.78 -10.09 -7.31
N VAL A 123 -7.47 -10.38 -6.21
CA VAL A 123 -7.73 -11.72 -5.67
C VAL A 123 -9.25 -11.90 -5.56
N GLN A 124 -9.77 -13.00 -6.12
CA GLN A 124 -11.21 -13.29 -6.17
C GLN A 124 -11.57 -14.71 -5.73
N SER A 125 -10.61 -15.65 -5.79
CA SER A 125 -10.84 -17.04 -5.38
C SER A 125 -10.97 -17.10 -3.87
N ILE A 126 -11.94 -17.87 -3.36
CA ILE A 126 -12.17 -18.04 -1.92
C ILE A 126 -10.90 -18.59 -1.25
N LYS A 127 -10.29 -19.62 -1.83
CA LYS A 127 -9.03 -20.22 -1.35
C LYS A 127 -7.87 -19.21 -1.28
N ASP A 128 -7.79 -18.32 -2.28
CA ASP A 128 -6.74 -17.31 -2.31
C ASP A 128 -7.02 -16.20 -1.29
N LEU A 129 -8.29 -15.90 -1.05
CA LEU A 129 -8.70 -14.89 -0.08
C LEU A 129 -8.41 -15.34 1.36
N GLU A 130 -8.52 -16.63 1.66
CA GLU A 130 -8.12 -17.20 2.96
C GLU A 130 -6.65 -16.87 3.30
N ILE A 131 -5.75 -16.88 2.30
CA ILE A 131 -4.35 -16.51 2.51
C ILE A 131 -4.20 -15.02 2.85
N ILE A 132 -4.98 -14.16 2.18
CA ILE A 132 -5.01 -12.71 2.46
C ILE A 132 -5.53 -12.45 3.87
N ILE A 133 -6.60 -13.15 4.26
CA ILE A 133 -7.20 -13.02 5.59
C ILE A 133 -6.22 -13.50 6.66
N ASN A 134 -5.62 -14.67 6.48
CA ASN A 134 -4.61 -15.18 7.40
C ASN A 134 -3.40 -14.22 7.55
N HIS A 135 -3.05 -13.49 6.48
CA HIS A 135 -2.04 -12.43 6.62
C HIS A 135 -2.51 -11.30 7.53
N PHE A 136 -3.74 -10.79 7.35
CA PHE A 136 -4.27 -9.70 8.18
C PHE A 136 -4.67 -10.12 9.61
N ASP A 137 -4.94 -11.40 9.84
CA ASP A 137 -5.11 -11.94 11.20
C ASP A 137 -3.80 -11.91 11.99
N ASN A 138 -2.68 -12.22 11.33
CA ASN A 138 -1.34 -12.14 11.94
C ASN A 138 -0.81 -10.70 12.01
N TYR A 139 -1.20 -9.85 11.07
CA TYR A 139 -0.75 -8.46 10.93
C TYR A 139 -1.96 -7.55 10.69
N SER A 140 -2.62 -7.14 11.79
CA SER A 140 -3.89 -6.42 11.74
C SER A 140 -3.78 -5.05 11.08
N LEU A 141 -4.80 -4.73 10.26
CA LEU A 141 -5.01 -3.39 9.71
C LEU A 141 -5.36 -2.42 10.85
N ILE A 142 -4.86 -1.18 10.77
CA ILE A 142 -5.02 -0.19 11.85
C ILE A 142 -6.18 0.77 11.54
N THR A 143 -6.43 1.08 10.26
CA THR A 143 -7.46 2.05 9.88
C THR A 143 -8.88 1.45 9.92
N GLN A 144 -9.88 2.28 9.57
CA GLN A 144 -11.28 1.86 9.40
C GLN A 144 -11.45 0.71 8.38
N LYS A 145 -10.46 0.46 7.50
CA LYS A 145 -10.45 -0.71 6.61
C LYS A 145 -10.42 -2.04 7.37
N HIS A 146 -9.94 -2.05 8.62
CA HIS A 146 -10.03 -3.22 9.49
C HIS A 146 -11.50 -3.62 9.72
N SER A 147 -12.36 -2.64 10.00
CA SER A 147 -13.79 -2.89 10.19
C SER A 147 -14.44 -3.45 8.93
N ASP A 148 -14.08 -2.91 7.75
CA ASP A 148 -14.57 -3.42 6.46
C ASP A 148 -14.11 -4.85 6.17
N CYS A 149 -12.89 -5.21 6.56
CA CYS A 149 -12.38 -6.56 6.46
C CYS A 149 -13.14 -7.51 7.40
N LEU A 150 -13.30 -7.11 8.67
CA LEU A 150 -13.89 -7.92 9.73
C LEU A 150 -15.40 -8.13 9.56
N LEU A 151 -16.16 -7.08 9.23
CA LEU A 151 -17.60 -7.19 8.95
C LEU A 151 -17.90 -8.17 7.82
N ARG A 152 -16.97 -8.27 6.89
CA ARG A 152 -17.14 -9.02 5.65
C ARG A 152 -16.63 -10.44 5.75
N TRP A 153 -15.70 -10.68 6.67
CA TRP A 153 -15.32 -12.01 7.11
C TRP A 153 -16.48 -12.73 7.81
N LEU A 154 -17.21 -12.06 8.70
CA LEU A 154 -18.36 -12.65 9.41
C LEU A 154 -19.55 -13.03 8.51
N LEU A 155 -19.51 -12.65 7.22
CA LEU A 155 -20.55 -12.96 6.23
C LEU A 155 -20.20 -14.16 5.33
N ILE A 156 -19.02 -14.77 5.52
CA ILE A 156 -18.59 -16.02 4.88
C ILE A 156 -18.75 -17.16 5.89
#